data_AF-A0A8S0YM01-F1
#
_entry.id   AF-A0A8S0YM01-F1
#
_cell.length_a   1.000
_cell.length_b   1.000
_cell.length_c   1.000
_cell.angle_alpha   90.00
_cell.angle_beta   90.00
_cell.angle_gamma   90.00
#
_symmetry.space_group_name_H-M   'P 1'
#
loop_
_entity.id
_entity.type
_entity.pdbx_description
1 polymer ?
#
loop_
_entity_poly.entity_id
_entity_poly.type
_entity_poly.pdbx_seq_one_letter_code
_entity_poly.pdbx_strand_id
1 'polypeptide(L)'
;MSLKAYEDACTRAELFGQPLPDRDDFLSKHKHLDVVEFEEVEIKTAENTAMLEDHLRHGTGGLAELNTILDSTQTKINRLKGVCGTITNFFRVKLSAKDNLSYSSEPSYIGQTNFDKDYIPPTTEIGSVNEGLGSKDNEMSTRAGISKQNGGDINTGLDNLKQMEDQENASLLGKAAVKDIGKQVTSQISKLDKLICSADRAQTSMNNQNKQMRSHLR
;
A
#
# COMPACT_ATOMS: atom_id res chain seq x y z
N MET A 1 11.67 7.10 25.50
CA MET A 1 13.06 6.76 25.10
C MET A 1 14.09 7.47 25.99
N SER A 2 13.78 7.64 27.28
CA SER A 2 14.41 8.65 28.12
C SER A 2 15.83 8.33 28.62
N LEU A 3 16.17 7.05 28.76
CA LEU A 3 17.51 6.62 29.22
C LEU A 3 18.60 6.91 28.20
N LYS A 4 18.30 6.69 26.92
CA LYS A 4 19.26 6.90 25.82
C LYS A 4 19.49 8.39 25.56
N ALA A 5 18.44 9.21 25.70
CA ALA A 5 18.55 10.66 25.65
C ALA A 5 19.36 11.23 26.82
N TYR A 6 19.25 10.63 28.01
CA TYR A 6 20.07 11.01 29.16
C TYR A 6 21.56 10.67 28.94
N GLU A 7 21.86 9.47 28.43
CA GLU A 7 23.25 9.10 28.08
C GLU A 7 23.86 10.07 27.06
N ASP A 8 23.11 10.47 26.03
CA ASP A 8 23.56 11.45 25.03
C ASP A 8 23.76 12.85 25.63
N ALA A 9 22.92 13.26 26.57
CA ALA A 9 23.10 14.51 27.30
C ALA A 9 24.36 14.48 28.18
N CYS A 10 24.68 13.34 28.80
CA CYS A 10 25.90 13.15 29.58
C CYS A 10 27.16 13.21 28.71
N THR A 11 27.17 12.51 27.56
CA THR A 11 28.32 12.54 26.64
C THR A 11 28.52 13.94 26.05
N ARG A 12 27.43 14.65 25.76
CA ARG A 12 27.49 16.06 25.34
C ARG A 12 28.08 16.95 26.43
N ALA A 13 27.62 16.82 27.67
CA ALA A 13 28.14 17.62 28.79
C ALA A 13 29.64 17.39 29.00
N GLU A 14 30.10 16.15 28.91
CA GLU A 14 31.52 15.80 28.98
C GLU A 14 32.34 16.45 27.86
N LEU A 15 31.83 16.41 26.62
CA LEU A 15 32.49 17.00 25.45
C LEU A 15 32.64 18.53 25.55
N PHE A 16 31.64 19.20 26.13
CA PHE A 16 31.64 20.66 26.30
C PHE A 16 32.17 21.13 27.66
N GLY A 17 32.63 20.21 28.52
CA GLY A 17 33.13 20.53 29.87
C GLY A 17 32.07 21.12 30.80
N GLN A 18 30.80 20.80 30.57
CA GLN A 18 29.66 21.24 31.37
C GLN A 18 29.40 20.27 32.52
N PRO A 19 28.79 20.74 33.63
CA PRO A 19 28.40 19.85 34.73
C PRO A 19 27.41 18.79 34.24
N LEU A 20 27.60 17.55 34.68
CA LEU A 20 26.71 16.45 34.29
C LEU A 20 25.28 16.75 34.78
N PRO A 21 24.28 16.62 33.90
CA PRO A 21 22.89 16.80 34.28
C PRO A 21 22.47 15.72 35.29
N ASP A 22 21.75 16.13 36.33
CA ASP A 22 21.16 15.20 37.30
C ASP A 22 20.09 14.34 36.64
N ARG A 23 20.13 13.03 36.92
CA ARG A 23 19.34 12.02 36.20
C ARG A 23 17.86 12.20 36.45
N ASP A 24 17.46 12.33 37.70
CA ASP A 24 16.04 12.39 38.08
C ASP A 24 15.41 13.72 37.65
N ASP A 25 16.17 14.81 37.73
CA ASP A 25 15.75 16.13 37.28
C ASP A 25 15.65 16.22 35.74
N PHE A 26 16.58 15.58 35.02
CA PHE A 26 16.55 15.48 33.55
C PHE A 26 15.36 14.63 33.07
N LEU A 27 15.15 13.45 33.65
CA LEU A 27 14.04 12.57 33.30
C LEU A 27 12.70 13.24 33.58
N SER A 28 12.58 13.99 34.68
CA SER A 28 11.35 14.71 35.04
C SER A 28 11.06 15.85 34.06
N LYS A 29 12.07 16.65 33.69
CA LYS A 29 11.90 17.74 32.71
C LYS A 29 11.60 17.26 31.30
N HIS A 30 12.15 16.11 30.89
CA HIS A 30 12.00 15.58 29.54
C HIS A 30 10.85 14.58 29.39
N LYS A 31 10.19 14.16 30.48
CA LYS A 31 9.01 13.27 30.45
C LYS A 31 7.87 13.85 29.60
N HIS A 32 7.67 15.17 29.67
CA HIS A 32 6.64 15.87 28.91
C HIS A 32 7.05 16.11 27.45
N LEU A 33 8.35 16.17 27.18
CA LEU A 33 8.89 16.40 25.84
C LEU A 33 8.75 15.14 24.96
N ASP A 34 8.97 13.94 25.53
CA ASP A 34 8.74 12.66 24.83
C ASP A 34 7.30 12.60 24.30
N VAL A 35 6.29 12.92 25.13
CA VAL A 35 4.86 12.84 24.72
C VAL A 35 4.53 13.80 23.58
N VAL A 36 5.00 15.05 23.67
CA VAL A 36 4.75 16.07 22.65
C VAL A 36 5.46 15.74 21.33
N GLU A 37 6.70 15.23 21.39
CA GLU A 37 7.45 14.84 20.19
C GLU A 37 6.82 13.62 19.50
N PHE A 38 6.35 12.62 20.26
CA PHE A 38 5.61 11.50 19.69
C PHE A 38 4.30 11.94 19.01
N GLU A 39 3.53 12.81 19.66
CA GLU A 39 2.27 13.33 19.10
C GLU A 39 2.52 14.14 17.82
N GLU A 40 3.55 15.01 17.79
CA GLU A 40 3.89 15.79 16.60
C GLU A 40 4.38 14.92 15.44
N VAL A 41 5.19 13.90 15.73
CA VAL A 41 5.68 12.95 14.71
C VAL A 41 4.53 12.11 14.15
N GLU A 42 3.61 11.64 15.00
CA GLU A 42 2.42 10.90 14.56
C GLU A 42 1.50 11.78 13.70
N ILE A 43 1.24 13.02 14.10
CA ILE A 43 0.43 13.98 13.32
C ILE A 43 1.06 14.24 11.95
N LYS A 44 2.36 14.56 11.89
CA LYS A 44 3.05 14.79 10.62
C LYS A 44 3.06 13.55 9.73
N THR A 45 3.20 12.36 10.32
CA THR A 45 3.18 11.10 9.57
C THR A 45 1.77 10.81 9.01
N ALA A 46 0.73 11.04 9.81
CA ALA A 46 -0.66 10.92 9.37
C ALA A 46 -1.00 11.94 8.27
N GLU A 47 -0.55 13.18 8.39
CA GLU A 47 -0.75 14.21 7.36
C GLU A 47 -0.05 13.85 6.05
N ASN A 48 1.24 13.48 6.10
CA ASN A 48 2.00 13.09 4.92
C ASN A 48 1.37 11.87 4.21
N THR A 49 0.91 10.88 4.97
CA THR A 49 0.24 9.71 4.40
C THR A 49 -1.13 10.08 3.81
N ALA A 50 -1.88 11.00 4.40
CA ALA A 50 -3.14 11.49 3.81
C ALA A 50 -2.91 12.23 2.48
N MET A 51 -1.90 13.11 2.41
CA MET A 51 -1.55 13.80 1.16
C MET A 51 -1.12 12.82 0.06
N LEU A 52 -0.36 11.78 0.41
CA LEU A 52 0.07 10.74 -0.52
C LEU A 52 -1.13 9.96 -1.11
N GLU A 53 -2.15 9.69 -0.29
CA GLU A 53 -3.38 9.00 -0.72
C GLU A 53 -4.12 9.78 -1.81
N ASP A 54 -4.27 11.10 -1.66
CA ASP A 54 -4.95 11.93 -2.66
C ASP A 54 -4.16 11.98 -3.99
N HIS A 55 -2.82 12.05 -3.93
CA HIS A 55 -1.96 11.93 -5.11
C HIS A 55 -2.11 10.58 -5.81
N LEU A 56 -2.14 9.48 -5.04
CA LEU A 56 -2.38 8.13 -5.55
C LEU A 56 -3.75 8.02 -6.23
N ARG A 57 -4.80 8.58 -5.63
CA ARG A 57 -6.15 8.54 -6.18
C ARG A 57 -6.23 9.28 -7.52
N HIS A 58 -5.60 10.45 -7.62
CA HIS A 58 -5.55 11.21 -8.87
C HIS A 58 -4.77 10.46 -9.97
N GLY A 59 -3.57 9.94 -9.65
CA GLY A 59 -2.78 9.14 -10.58
C GLY A 59 -3.50 7.88 -11.07
N THR A 60 -4.27 7.23 -10.19
CA THR A 60 -5.03 6.01 -10.53
C THR A 60 -6.15 6.30 -11.52
N GLY A 61 -6.89 7.40 -11.32
CA GLY A 61 -7.92 7.84 -12.25
C GLY A 61 -7.35 8.15 -13.64
N GLY A 62 -6.28 8.94 -13.70
CA GLY A 62 -5.63 9.29 -14.96
C GLY A 62 -5.13 8.07 -15.75
N LEU A 63 -4.53 7.07 -15.07
CA LEU A 63 -4.10 5.83 -15.73
C LEU A 63 -5.26 4.93 -16.18
N ALA A 64 -6.38 4.91 -15.44
CA ALA A 64 -7.57 4.16 -15.85
C ALA A 64 -8.19 4.75 -17.13
N GLU A 65 -8.29 6.08 -17.20
CA GLU A 65 -8.74 6.80 -18.39
C GLU A 65 -7.81 6.57 -19.57
N LEU A 66 -6.49 6.65 -19.34
CA LEU A 66 -5.48 6.40 -20.37
C LEU A 66 -5.61 4.98 -20.94
N ASN A 67 -5.71 3.95 -20.08
CA ASN A 67 -5.92 2.58 -20.54
C ASN A 67 -7.22 2.44 -21.34
N THR A 68 -8.30 3.11 -20.93
CA THR A 68 -9.58 3.12 -21.68
C THR A 68 -9.42 3.76 -23.07
N ILE A 69 -8.69 4.87 -23.17
CA ILE A 69 -8.38 5.53 -24.45
C ILE A 69 -7.54 4.61 -25.34
N LEU A 70 -6.55 3.93 -24.77
CA LEU A 70 -5.72 2.98 -25.51
C LEU A 70 -6.54 1.79 -26.02
N ASP A 71 -7.44 1.22 -25.22
CA ASP A 71 -8.30 0.10 -25.66
C ASP A 71 -9.25 0.55 -26.80
N SER A 72 -9.81 1.76 -26.70
CA SER A 72 -10.61 2.38 -27.78
C SER A 72 -9.77 2.61 -29.05
N THR A 73 -8.52 3.07 -28.90
CA THR A 73 -7.59 3.30 -30.01
C THR A 73 -7.21 1.99 -30.70
N GLN A 74 -6.90 0.93 -29.94
CA GLN A 74 -6.62 -0.39 -30.52
C GLN A 74 -7.83 -0.93 -31.28
N THR A 75 -9.06 -0.72 -30.78
CA THR A 75 -10.29 -1.09 -31.48
C THR A 75 -10.42 -0.36 -32.81
N LYS A 76 -10.11 0.95 -32.85
CA LYS A 76 -10.11 1.74 -34.09
C LYS A 76 -9.04 1.27 -35.08
N ILE A 77 -7.83 0.96 -34.59
CA ILE A 77 -6.76 0.39 -35.42
C ILE A 77 -7.18 -0.96 -36.01
N ASN A 78 -7.82 -1.82 -35.22
CA ASN A 78 -8.32 -3.11 -35.70
C ASN A 78 -9.42 -2.95 -36.76
N ARG A 79 -10.32 -1.98 -36.59
CA ARG A 79 -11.32 -1.65 -37.63
C ARG A 79 -10.66 -1.14 -38.90
N LEU A 80 -9.65 -0.27 -38.79
CA LEU A 80 -8.88 0.21 -39.94
C LEU A 80 -8.18 -0.95 -40.66
N LYS A 81 -7.56 -1.88 -39.92
CA LYS A 81 -6.98 -3.10 -40.48
C LYS A 81 -8.01 -3.94 -41.23
N GLY A 82 -9.19 -4.17 -40.65
CA GLY A 82 -10.23 -5.00 -41.24
C GLY A 82 -10.91 -4.38 -42.48
N VAL A 83 -11.15 -3.06 -42.47
CA VAL A 83 -11.84 -2.37 -43.58
C VAL A 83 -10.87 -2.05 -44.73
N CYS A 84 -9.60 -1.81 -44.43
CA CYS A 84 -8.66 -1.24 -45.40
C CYS A 84 -7.47 -2.16 -45.72
N GLY A 85 -7.13 -3.13 -44.88
CA GLY A 85 -5.88 -3.91 -44.95
C GLY A 85 -4.62 -3.07 -44.70
N THR A 86 -4.46 -2.00 -45.47
CA THR A 86 -3.42 -0.96 -45.38
C THR A 86 -4.06 0.37 -45.79
N ILE A 87 -3.65 1.50 -45.22
CA ILE A 87 -4.23 2.82 -45.57
C ILE A 87 -4.07 3.09 -47.07
N THR A 88 -3.00 2.58 -47.69
CA THR A 88 -2.76 2.58 -49.14
C THR A 88 -3.86 1.87 -49.93
N ASN A 89 -4.39 0.76 -49.43
CA ASN A 89 -5.51 0.05 -50.05
C ASN A 89 -6.84 0.80 -49.87
N PHE A 90 -7.05 1.52 -48.76
CA PHE A 90 -8.22 2.41 -48.62
C PHE A 90 -8.20 3.55 -49.64
N PHE A 91 -7.06 4.23 -49.79
CA PHE A 91 -6.92 5.26 -50.81
C PHE A 91 -7.04 4.67 -52.22
N ARG A 92 -6.49 3.47 -52.48
CA ARG A 92 -6.66 2.76 -53.75
C ARG A 92 -8.13 2.41 -54.01
N VAL A 93 -8.84 1.82 -53.06
CA VAL A 93 -10.28 1.49 -53.19
C VAL A 93 -11.12 2.75 -53.39
N LYS A 94 -10.82 3.84 -52.69
CA LYS A 94 -11.56 5.11 -52.84
C LYS A 94 -11.23 5.84 -54.16
N LEU A 95 -10.02 5.72 -54.68
CA LEU A 95 -9.67 6.19 -56.03
C LEU A 95 -10.31 5.29 -57.11
N SER A 96 -10.25 3.97 -56.95
CA SER A 96 -10.89 3.01 -57.85
C SER A 96 -12.42 3.09 -57.81
N ALA A 97 -13.03 3.54 -56.71
CA ALA A 97 -14.48 3.77 -56.64
C ALA A 97 -14.96 4.97 -57.46
N LYS A 98 -14.06 5.86 -57.93
CA LYS A 98 -14.40 6.93 -58.88
C LYS A 98 -14.36 6.47 -60.33
N ASP A 99 -13.65 5.39 -60.63
CA ASP A 99 -13.50 4.87 -61.98
C ASP A 99 -14.15 3.49 -62.05
N ASN A 100 -15.42 3.45 -62.49
CA ASN A 100 -16.20 2.22 -62.70
C ASN A 100 -15.37 1.13 -63.42
N LEU A 101 -14.85 0.12 -62.71
CA LEU A 101 -14.43 -1.15 -63.32
C LEU A 101 -14.40 -2.34 -62.34
N SER A 102 -15.13 -3.36 -62.76
CA SER A 102 -15.24 -4.75 -62.28
C SER A 102 -13.90 -5.44 -61.96
N TYR A 103 -13.80 -6.19 -60.85
CA TYR A 103 -13.64 -7.66 -60.88
C TYR A 103 -13.73 -8.28 -59.47
N SER A 104 -14.20 -9.53 -59.46
CA SER A 104 -14.76 -10.34 -58.38
C SER A 104 -13.74 -11.19 -57.62
N SER A 105 -14.14 -11.63 -56.42
CA SER A 105 -13.74 -12.87 -55.69
C SER A 105 -12.32 -12.90 -55.05
N GLU A 106 -12.06 -13.15 -53.77
CA GLU A 106 -12.72 -13.70 -52.56
C GLU A 106 -11.90 -13.25 -51.31
N PRO A 107 -12.44 -13.19 -50.08
CA PRO A 107 -11.63 -13.29 -48.87
C PRO A 107 -11.65 -14.72 -48.31
N SER A 108 -10.48 -15.35 -48.26
CA SER A 108 -10.26 -16.66 -47.63
C SER A 108 -10.49 -16.60 -46.11
N TYR A 109 -11.50 -17.31 -45.62
CA TYR A 109 -11.77 -17.51 -44.19
C TYR A 109 -10.83 -18.59 -43.64
N ILE A 110 -9.84 -18.16 -42.84
CA ILE A 110 -8.95 -19.02 -42.06
C ILE A 110 -9.22 -18.74 -40.58
N GLY A 111 -9.55 -19.79 -39.80
CA GLY A 111 -9.48 -19.73 -38.34
C GLY A 111 -10.50 -20.59 -37.62
N GLN A 112 -10.26 -21.91 -37.54
CA GLN A 112 -10.85 -22.78 -36.52
C GLN A 112 -10.37 -22.33 -35.14
N THR A 113 -11.29 -22.01 -34.22
CA THR A 113 -10.96 -21.79 -32.81
C THR A 113 -11.10 -23.11 -32.05
N ASN A 114 -9.99 -23.79 -31.78
CA ASN A 114 -9.90 -24.77 -30.70
C ASN A 114 -9.62 -24.02 -29.40
N PHE A 115 -10.61 -23.88 -28.53
CA PHE A 115 -10.41 -23.50 -27.13
C PHE A 115 -11.35 -24.34 -26.27
N ASP A 116 -10.93 -25.57 -25.99
CA ASP A 116 -11.53 -26.39 -24.94
C ASP A 116 -10.50 -27.44 -24.51
N LYS A 117 -9.53 -27.07 -23.65
CA LYS A 117 -8.66 -28.05 -22.96
C LYS A 117 -8.15 -27.69 -21.55
N ASP A 118 -8.40 -26.51 -20.99
CA ASP A 118 -7.86 -26.17 -19.66
C ASP A 118 -8.93 -25.75 -18.61
N TYR A 119 -10.13 -26.34 -18.65
CA TYR A 119 -11.10 -26.18 -17.57
C TYR A 119 -10.95 -27.29 -16.52
N ILE A 120 -10.47 -26.93 -15.33
CA ILE A 120 -10.40 -27.81 -14.15
C ILE A 120 -11.45 -27.32 -13.14
N PRO A 121 -12.47 -28.13 -12.79
CA PRO A 121 -13.43 -27.78 -11.74
C PRO A 121 -12.82 -27.99 -10.35
N PRO A 122 -13.14 -27.14 -9.35
CA PRO A 122 -12.73 -27.38 -7.97
C PRO A 122 -13.56 -28.53 -7.38
N THR A 123 -12.88 -29.59 -6.97
CA THR A 123 -13.48 -30.68 -6.20
C THR A 123 -13.36 -30.42 -4.71
N THR A 124 -14.46 -30.71 -4.03
CA THR A 124 -14.69 -30.59 -2.59
C THR A 124 -14.09 -31.80 -1.86
N GLU A 125 -13.62 -31.55 -0.64
CA GLU A 125 -13.38 -32.47 0.48
C GLU A 125 -12.05 -33.26 0.54
N ILE A 126 -11.25 -32.98 1.58
CA ILE A 126 -11.11 -33.78 2.83
C ILE A 126 -9.89 -33.25 3.58
N GLY A 127 -10.00 -33.03 4.90
CA GLY A 127 -8.79 -32.83 5.73
C GLY A 127 -9.01 -32.19 7.08
N SER A 128 -9.84 -32.81 7.92
CA SER A 128 -9.94 -32.53 9.37
C SER A 128 -8.59 -32.72 10.07
N VAL A 129 -8.04 -31.66 10.66
CA VAL A 129 -6.98 -31.76 11.69
C VAL A 129 -7.14 -30.59 12.66
N ASN A 130 -7.63 -30.89 13.87
CA ASN A 130 -7.25 -30.32 15.18
C ASN A 130 -8.36 -30.58 16.20
N GLU A 131 -8.45 -31.83 16.64
CA GLU A 131 -8.99 -32.16 17.96
C GLU A 131 -7.97 -31.78 19.04
N GLY A 132 -8.44 -31.15 20.12
CA GLY A 132 -7.87 -31.35 21.45
C GLY A 132 -6.92 -30.29 21.99
N LEU A 133 -7.48 -29.29 22.69
CA LEU A 133 -6.89 -28.73 23.90
C LEU A 133 -8.01 -28.60 24.94
N GLY A 134 -7.89 -29.39 26.02
CA GLY A 134 -8.91 -29.59 27.03
C GLY A 134 -9.01 -28.45 28.05
N SER A 135 -10.14 -28.41 28.76
CA SER A 135 -10.50 -27.38 29.75
C SER A 135 -9.76 -27.49 31.09
N LYS A 136 -8.45 -27.73 31.13
CA LYS A 136 -7.70 -27.92 32.39
C LYS A 136 -6.36 -27.20 32.54
N ASP A 137 -6.14 -26.12 31.78
CA ASP A 137 -4.96 -25.28 31.98
C ASP A 137 -5.30 -24.11 32.92
N ASN A 138 -5.53 -24.44 34.20
CA ASN A 138 -5.50 -23.48 35.29
C ASN A 138 -4.07 -23.34 35.79
N GLU A 139 -3.20 -22.67 35.01
CA GLU A 139 -1.90 -22.21 35.51
C GLU A 139 -2.00 -20.76 36.00
N MET A 140 -2.50 -20.58 37.23
CA MET A 140 -2.25 -19.40 38.04
C MET A 140 -1.98 -19.85 39.47
N SER A 141 -0.80 -20.43 39.68
CA SER A 141 -0.24 -20.61 41.02
C SER A 141 0.43 -19.31 41.45
N THR A 142 -0.24 -18.52 42.27
CA THR A 142 0.36 -17.35 42.91
C THR A 142 1.26 -17.82 44.06
N ARG A 143 2.57 -17.86 43.80
CA ARG A 143 3.60 -18.07 44.83
C ARG A 143 3.66 -16.83 45.73
N ALA A 144 2.96 -16.90 46.87
CA ALA A 144 2.99 -15.88 47.91
C ALA A 144 4.38 -15.79 48.57
N GLY A 145 5.27 -14.98 47.96
CA GLY A 145 6.42 -14.42 48.64
C GLY A 145 5.97 -13.23 49.47
N ILE A 146 6.09 -13.33 50.80
CA ILE A 146 5.85 -12.24 51.74
C ILE A 146 6.92 -11.17 51.48
N SER A 147 6.63 -10.25 50.56
CA SER A 147 7.33 -8.98 50.45
C SER A 147 6.67 -8.03 51.46
N LYS A 148 7.42 -7.65 52.50
CA LYS A 148 7.03 -6.55 53.40
C LYS A 148 6.99 -5.27 52.56
N GLN A 149 5.80 -4.91 52.12
CA GLN A 149 5.54 -3.59 51.57
C GLN A 149 5.39 -2.66 52.77
N ASN A 150 6.38 -1.78 52.97
CA ASN A 150 6.24 -0.65 53.88
C ASN A 150 5.02 0.14 53.42
N GLY A 151 4.04 0.34 54.32
CA GLY A 151 2.80 1.05 54.03
C GLY A 151 3.10 2.47 53.59
N GLY A 152 3.15 2.68 52.28
CA GLY A 152 3.08 4.00 51.68
C GLY A 152 1.70 4.59 51.95
N ASP A 153 1.64 5.90 52.18
CA ASP A 153 0.41 6.64 52.41
C ASP A 153 -0.64 6.30 51.33
N ILE A 154 -1.89 6.08 51.73
CA ILE A 154 -2.98 5.66 50.82
C ILE A 154 -3.13 6.66 49.66
N ASN A 155 -2.88 7.94 49.93
CA ASN A 155 -2.91 9.02 48.94
C ASN A 155 -1.79 8.87 47.90
N THR A 156 -0.58 8.51 48.31
CA THR A 156 0.53 8.21 47.37
C THR A 156 0.29 6.94 46.56
N GLY A 157 -0.44 5.96 47.10
CA GLY A 157 -0.86 4.78 46.34
C GLY A 157 -1.84 5.14 45.21
N LEU A 158 -2.82 5.98 45.52
CA LEU A 158 -3.81 6.49 44.55
C LEU A 158 -3.17 7.30 43.42
N ASP A 159 -2.22 8.19 43.75
CA ASP A 159 -1.53 8.99 42.73
C ASP A 159 -0.65 8.13 41.81
N ASN A 160 -0.01 7.09 42.34
CA ASN A 160 0.78 6.14 41.54
C ASN A 160 -0.10 5.26 40.63
N LEU A 161 -1.27 4.83 41.11
CA LEU A 161 -2.24 4.08 40.31
C LEU A 161 -2.77 4.90 39.15
N LYS A 162 -3.15 6.15 39.42
CA LYS A 162 -3.58 7.10 38.38
C LYS A 162 -2.48 7.35 37.35
N GLN A 163 -1.23 7.51 37.80
CA GLN A 163 -0.10 7.71 36.91
C GLN A 163 0.19 6.47 36.02
N MET A 164 -0.01 5.25 36.54
CA MET A 164 0.11 4.02 35.75
C MET A 164 -1.02 3.89 34.72
N GLU A 165 -2.26 4.20 35.11
CA GLU A 165 -3.42 4.19 34.22
C GLU A 165 -3.25 5.19 33.07
N ASP A 166 -2.79 6.42 33.37
CA ASP A 166 -2.52 7.43 32.34
C ASP A 166 -1.39 6.99 31.39
N GLN A 167 -0.35 6.32 31.89
CA GLN A 167 0.73 5.77 31.07
C GLN A 167 0.30 4.59 30.20
N GLU A 168 -0.55 3.70 30.74
CA GLU A 168 -1.09 2.57 30.01
C GLU A 168 -2.02 3.05 28.89
N ASN A 169 -2.92 3.99 29.19
CA ASN A 169 -3.81 4.58 28.21
C ASN A 169 -3.04 5.32 27.11
N ALA A 170 -2.01 6.08 27.44
CA ALA A 170 -1.12 6.71 26.45
C ALA A 170 -0.37 5.68 25.60
N SER A 171 0.10 4.57 26.20
CA SER A 171 0.76 3.48 25.48
C SER A 171 -0.19 2.74 24.53
N LEU A 172 -1.45 2.53 24.94
CA LEU A 172 -2.47 1.89 24.12
C LEU A 172 -2.89 2.77 22.95
N LEU A 173 -3.02 4.08 23.16
CA LEU A 173 -3.27 5.05 22.09
C LEU A 173 -2.14 5.05 21.06
N GLY A 174 -0.88 5.16 21.50
CA GLY A 174 0.27 5.11 20.59
C GLY A 174 0.37 3.78 19.83
N LYS A 175 0.11 2.64 20.50
CA LYS A 175 0.08 1.32 19.82
C LYS A 175 -1.03 1.22 18.78
N ALA A 176 -2.20 1.78 19.05
CA ALA A 176 -3.31 1.81 18.10
C ALA A 176 -3.00 2.71 16.89
N ALA A 177 -2.48 3.92 17.14
CA ALA A 177 -2.07 4.86 16.09
C ALA A 177 -0.99 4.27 15.18
N VAL A 178 0.07 3.68 15.75
CA VAL A 178 1.15 3.00 14.99
C VAL A 178 0.59 1.86 14.13
N LYS A 179 -0.35 1.06 14.67
CA LYS A 179 -0.99 -0.02 13.92
C LYS A 179 -1.80 0.52 12.73
N ASP A 180 -2.50 1.63 12.90
CA ASP A 180 -3.33 2.21 11.84
C ASP A 180 -2.49 2.90 10.76
N ILE A 181 -1.42 3.61 11.13
CA ILE A 181 -0.43 4.13 10.18
C ILE A 181 0.19 2.97 9.38
N GLY A 182 0.57 1.88 10.05
CA GLY A 182 1.12 0.70 9.38
C GLY A 182 0.16 0.11 8.33
N LYS A 183 -1.13 0.02 8.64
CA LYS A 183 -2.16 -0.41 7.66
C LYS A 183 -2.29 0.58 6.51
N GLN A 184 -2.30 1.88 6.78
CA GLN A 184 -2.43 2.91 5.76
C GLN A 184 -1.25 2.87 4.78
N VAL A 185 -0.03 2.78 5.28
CA VAL A 185 1.19 2.64 4.48
C VAL A 185 1.13 1.36 3.64
N THR A 186 0.74 0.23 4.22
CA THR A 186 0.61 -1.05 3.49
C THR A 186 -0.42 -0.97 2.36
N SER A 187 -1.55 -0.31 2.60
CA SER A 187 -2.59 -0.07 1.60
C SER A 187 -2.08 0.82 0.46
N GLN A 188 -1.32 1.87 0.78
CA GLN A 188 -0.72 2.77 -0.20
C GLN A 188 0.33 2.08 -1.07
N ILE A 189 1.17 1.23 -0.48
CA ILE A 189 2.12 0.38 -1.23
C ILE A 189 1.35 -0.49 -2.24
N SER A 190 0.27 -1.14 -1.79
CA SER A 190 -0.57 -1.96 -2.67
C SER A 190 -1.20 -1.15 -3.82
N LYS A 191 -1.50 0.14 -3.61
CA LYS A 191 -2.00 1.05 -4.66
C LYS A 191 -0.88 1.46 -5.62
N LEU A 192 0.33 1.71 -5.13
CA LEU A 192 1.51 1.95 -5.96
C LEU A 192 1.79 0.78 -6.90
N ASP A 193 1.72 -0.46 -6.39
CA ASP A 193 1.93 -1.65 -7.22
C ASP A 193 0.90 -1.74 -8.37
N LYS A 194 -0.37 -1.44 -8.07
CA LYS A 194 -1.42 -1.35 -9.10
C LYS A 194 -1.16 -0.24 -10.11
N LEU A 195 -0.67 0.92 -9.66
CA LEU A 195 -0.31 2.02 -10.55
C LEU A 195 0.84 1.65 -11.48
N ILE A 196 1.89 1.01 -10.96
CA ILE A 196 3.02 0.54 -11.74
C ILE A 196 2.55 -0.43 -12.81
N CYS A 197 1.77 -1.45 -12.43
CA CYS A 197 1.23 -2.42 -13.38
C CYS A 197 0.34 -1.76 -14.46
N SER A 198 -0.49 -0.80 -14.06
CA SER A 198 -1.36 -0.04 -14.97
C SER A 198 -0.56 0.84 -15.94
N ALA A 199 0.51 1.46 -15.45
CA ALA A 199 1.43 2.28 -16.24
C ALA A 199 2.23 1.44 -17.24
N ASP A 200 2.71 0.27 -16.84
CA ASP A 200 3.44 -0.65 -17.72
C ASP A 200 2.54 -1.17 -18.86
N ARG A 201 1.30 -1.52 -18.54
CA ARG A 201 0.29 -1.89 -19.54
C ARG A 201 0.05 -0.75 -20.52
N ALA A 202 -0.16 0.46 -20.00
CA ALA A 202 -0.36 1.67 -20.80
C ALA A 202 0.82 1.93 -21.74
N GLN A 203 2.04 1.91 -21.21
CA GLN A 203 3.27 2.11 -21.98
C GLN A 203 3.43 1.08 -23.09
N THR A 204 3.23 -0.20 -22.77
CA THR A 204 3.31 -1.29 -23.74
C THR A 204 2.28 -1.14 -24.84
N SER A 205 1.02 -0.86 -24.47
CA SER A 205 -0.08 -0.69 -25.42
C SER A 205 0.14 0.52 -26.33
N MET A 206 0.54 1.67 -25.77
CA MET A 206 0.86 2.87 -26.54
C MET A 206 2.01 2.63 -27.54
N ASN A 207 3.09 1.97 -27.10
CA ASN A 207 4.21 1.62 -27.97
C ASN A 207 3.79 0.69 -29.12
N ASN A 208 2.96 -0.31 -28.84
CA ASN A 208 2.45 -1.23 -29.84
C ASN A 208 1.50 -0.56 -30.83
N GLN A 209 0.62 0.33 -30.35
CA GLN A 209 -0.27 1.10 -31.21
C GLN A 209 0.51 2.06 -32.11
N ASN A 210 1.52 2.75 -31.58
CA ASN A 210 2.42 3.61 -32.36
C ASN A 210 3.15 2.82 -33.46
N LYS A 211 3.65 1.62 -33.16
CA LYS A 211 4.26 0.74 -34.16
C LYS A 211 3.27 0.34 -35.24
N GLN A 212 2.06 -0.08 -34.87
CA GLN A 212 1.00 -0.46 -35.81
C GLN A 212 0.62 0.71 -36.73
N MET A 213 0.36 1.89 -36.17
CA MET A 213 0.01 3.07 -36.96
C MET A 213 1.10 3.43 -37.96
N ARG A 214 2.37 3.42 -37.54
CA ARG A 214 3.52 3.67 -38.44
C ARG A 214 3.62 2.62 -39.54
N SER A 215 3.35 1.35 -39.23
CA SER A 215 3.33 0.27 -40.22
C SER A 215 2.21 0.42 -41.24
N HIS A 216 1.07 0.99 -40.88
CA HIS A 216 -0.05 1.18 -41.81
C HIS A 216 0.06 2.43 -42.69
N LEU A 217 0.95 3.36 -42.32
CA LEU A 217 1.24 4.59 -43.07
C LEU A 217 2.40 4.43 -44.07
N ARG A 218 3.18 3.34 -43.98
CA ARG A 218 4.14 2.93 -45.02
C ARG A 218 3.44 2.06 -46.05
#